data_AF-A0A945I8U2-F1
#
_entry.id   AF-A0A945I8U2-F1
#
_cell.length_a   1.000
_cell.length_b   1.000
_cell.length_c   1.000
_cell.angle_alpha   90.00
_cell.angle_beta   90.00
_cell.angle_gamma   90.00
#
_symmetry.space_group_name_H-M   'P 1'
#
loop_
_entity.id
_entity.type
_entity.pdbx_description
1 polymer ?
#
loop_
_entity_poly.entity_id
_entity_poly.type
_entity_poly.pdbx_seq_one_letter_code
_entity_poly.pdbx_strand_id
1 'polypeptide(L)'
;GDGLWPNSGEVIEDIPAHEFHYASLEGVSGDQRYAYKVIRGHGIDGEQDGLILNNLTACFAHQRNLTDNKWAENFVGFVRQHKMSRPSSEASQEALTA
;
A
#
# COMPACT_ATOMS: atom_id res chain seq x y z
N GLY A 1 0.18 9.63 3.17
CA GLY A 1 -0.84 9.53 2.11
C GLY A 1 -1.88 8.53 2.55
N ASP A 2 -2.46 7.80 1.60
CA ASP A 2 -3.59 6.92 1.82
C ASP A 2 -3.18 5.45 2.07
N GLY A 3 -2.08 5.22 2.79
CA GLY A 3 -1.50 3.89 2.98
C GLY A 3 -2.54 2.84 3.42
N LEU A 4 -2.59 1.70 2.72
CA LEU A 4 -3.58 0.65 2.96
C LEU A 4 -3.36 -0.13 4.25
N TRP A 5 -2.11 -0.19 4.73
CA TRP A 5 -1.74 -1.10 5.80
C TRP A 5 -1.94 -0.45 7.16
N PRO A 6 -2.57 -1.15 8.13
CA PRO A 6 -2.83 -0.60 9.44
C PRO A 6 -1.50 -0.32 10.14
N ASN A 7 -1.32 0.92 10.63
CA ASN A 7 -0.22 1.22 11.55
C ASN A 7 -0.54 0.64 12.92
N SER A 8 0.48 0.26 13.70
CA SER A 8 0.32 -0.29 15.05
C SER A 8 -0.19 0.72 16.11
N GLY A 9 -0.84 1.81 15.69
CA GLY A 9 -1.36 2.87 16.56
C GLY A 9 -0.36 4.01 16.83
N GLU A 10 0.88 3.90 16.38
CA GLU A 10 1.85 4.99 16.42
C GLU A 10 1.74 5.85 15.16
N VAL A 11 1.65 7.17 15.35
CA VAL A 11 1.77 8.13 14.26
C VAL A 11 3.25 8.23 13.92
N ILE A 12 3.62 7.63 12.79
CA ILE A 12 4.95 7.76 12.23
C ILE A 12 4.92 9.00 11.33
N GLU A 13 5.67 10.04 11.71
CA GLU A 13 5.72 11.29 10.93
C GLU A 13 6.38 11.03 9.57
N ASP A 14 7.57 10.41 9.59
CA ASP A 14 8.36 10.11 8.41
C ASP A 14 8.79 8.65 8.36
N ILE A 15 8.69 8.05 7.16
CA ILE A 15 9.07 6.66 6.91
C ILE A 15 10.40 6.65 6.15
N PRO A 16 11.55 6.34 6.79
CA PRO A 16 12.82 6.26 6.08
C PRO A 16 12.84 5.04 5.14
N ALA A 17 13.01 5.32 3.85
CA ALA A 17 13.11 4.32 2.79
C ALA A 17 14.25 4.66 1.81
N HIS A 18 14.55 3.75 0.90
CA HIS A 18 15.53 3.97 -0.16
C HIS A 18 14.92 3.65 -1.51
N GLU A 19 15.20 4.46 -2.51
CA GLU A 19 14.85 4.19 -3.89
C GLU A 19 16.13 4.09 -4.73
N PHE A 20 16.12 3.16 -5.67
CA PHE A 20 17.11 3.07 -6.74
C PHE A 20 16.46 2.29 -7.88
N HIS A 21 16.08 2.99 -8.94
CA HIS A 21 15.41 2.40 -10.10
C HIS A 21 15.76 3.17 -11.36
N TYR A 22 15.79 2.46 -12.49
CA TYR A 22 15.84 3.04 -13.83
C TYR A 22 14.50 2.97 -14.55
N ALA A 23 13.52 2.30 -13.94
CA ALA A 23 12.17 2.22 -14.47
C ALA A 23 11.41 3.50 -14.13
N SER A 24 10.52 3.91 -15.03
CA SER A 24 9.50 4.91 -14.80
C SER A 24 8.12 4.29 -15.05
N LEU A 25 7.10 4.89 -14.45
CA LEU A 25 5.71 4.52 -14.67
C LEU A 25 5.06 5.57 -15.57
N GLU A 26 4.91 5.24 -16.85
CA GLU A 26 4.38 6.15 -17.86
C GLU A 26 2.90 5.90 -18.16
N GLY A 27 2.22 6.91 -18.71
CA GLY A 27 0.84 6.78 -19.18
C GLY A 27 -0.20 6.63 -18.07
N VAL A 28 0.15 7.00 -16.84
CA VAL A 28 -0.80 7.08 -15.73
C VAL A 28 -1.69 8.30 -15.94
N SER A 29 -2.98 8.06 -16.18
CA SER A 29 -3.98 9.11 -16.38
C SER A 29 -5.08 9.03 -15.33
N GLY A 30 -5.72 10.16 -15.04
CA GLY A 30 -6.82 10.26 -14.09
C GLY A 30 -6.37 10.43 -12.64
N ASP A 31 -7.34 10.54 -11.74
CA ASP A 31 -7.09 10.73 -10.32
C ASP A 31 -6.64 9.40 -9.70
N GLN A 32 -5.35 9.32 -9.39
CA GLN A 32 -4.77 8.16 -8.73
C GLN A 32 -4.66 8.35 -7.23
N ARG A 33 -4.65 7.24 -6.50
CA ARG A 33 -4.44 7.21 -5.06
C ARG A 33 -3.05 6.68 -4.76
N TYR A 34 -2.36 7.35 -3.83
CA TYR A 34 -0.99 7.00 -3.46
C TYR A 34 -0.88 6.84 -1.95
N ALA A 35 -0.09 5.85 -1.52
CA ALA A 35 0.14 5.54 -0.12
C ALA A 35 1.02 6.59 0.56
N TYR A 36 2.02 7.11 -0.17
CA TYR A 36 3.10 7.92 0.39
C TYR A 36 3.21 9.27 -0.30
N LYS A 37 3.45 10.30 0.50
CA LYS A 37 3.97 11.58 0.02
C LYS A 37 5.48 11.50 0.10
N VAL A 38 6.17 11.85 -0.98
CA VAL A 38 7.63 11.93 -1.02
C VAL A 38 8.06 13.24 -0.36
N ILE A 39 8.84 13.13 0.72
CA ILE A 39 9.47 14.28 1.39
C ILE A 39 10.87 14.53 0.82
N ARG A 40 11.59 13.45 0.47
CA ARG A 40 12.92 13.47 -0.16
C ARG A 40 13.09 12.27 -1.07
N GLY A 41 13.46 12.50 -2.33
CA GLY A 41 13.54 11.47 -3.37
C GLY A 41 12.69 11.86 -4.58
N HIS A 42 12.32 10.87 -5.39
CA HIS A 42 11.49 11.03 -6.58
C HIS A 42 10.19 10.24 -6.47
N GLY A 43 10.22 8.97 -6.06
CA GLY A 43 9.02 8.13 -6.11
C GLY A 43 8.52 7.93 -7.55
N ILE A 44 7.21 7.95 -7.74
CA ILE A 44 6.56 7.71 -9.04
C ILE A 44 6.59 8.97 -9.93
N ASP A 45 6.35 10.15 -9.35
CA ASP A 45 6.13 11.39 -10.10
C ASP A 45 6.92 12.61 -9.57
N GLY A 46 7.78 12.41 -8.56
CA GLY A 46 8.50 13.48 -7.86
C GLY A 46 7.84 13.92 -6.55
N GLU A 47 6.57 13.59 -6.32
CA GLU A 47 5.78 14.05 -5.17
C GLU A 47 5.14 12.90 -4.39
N GLN A 48 4.84 11.79 -5.05
CA GLN A 48 4.06 10.68 -4.51
C GLN A 48 4.68 9.33 -4.88
N ASP A 49 4.43 8.32 -4.05
CA ASP A 49 4.83 6.93 -4.29
C ASP A 49 3.80 5.96 -3.68
N GLY A 50 3.86 4.70 -4.09
CA GLY A 50 2.92 3.67 -3.62
C GLY A 50 1.56 3.80 -4.25
N LEU A 51 1.47 3.67 -5.58
CA LEU A 51 0.21 3.64 -6.31
C LEU A 51 -0.71 2.56 -5.74
N ILE A 52 -1.95 2.93 -5.46
CA ILE A 52 -2.98 2.07 -4.90
C ILE A 52 -3.99 1.69 -5.99
N LEU A 53 -4.19 0.39 -6.18
CA LEU A 53 -5.27 -0.16 -6.99
C LEU A 53 -5.95 -1.30 -6.23
N ASN A 54 -7.20 -1.11 -5.82
CA ASN A 54 -7.92 -2.04 -4.94
C ASN A 54 -7.11 -2.34 -3.67
N ASN A 55 -6.63 -3.58 -3.52
CA ASN A 55 -5.84 -4.05 -2.38
C ASN A 55 -4.33 -4.13 -2.69
N LEU A 56 -3.91 -3.60 -3.84
CA LEU A 56 -2.52 -3.56 -4.28
C LEU A 56 -1.90 -2.20 -3.96
N THR A 57 -0.66 -2.24 -3.49
CA THR A 57 0.23 -1.08 -3.40
C THR A 57 1.50 -1.40 -4.18
N ALA A 58 1.85 -0.55 -5.15
CA ALA A 58 3.09 -0.65 -5.93
C ALA A 58 3.92 0.62 -5.76
N CYS A 59 5.16 0.48 -5.27
CA CYS A 59 6.05 1.59 -4.97
C CYS A 59 7.47 1.36 -5.51
N PHE A 60 8.19 2.45 -5.76
CA PHE A 60 9.62 2.43 -6.02
C PHE A 60 10.46 2.45 -4.74
N ALA A 61 9.91 2.98 -3.64
CA ALA A 61 10.53 2.96 -2.34
C ALA A 61 10.69 1.52 -1.82
N HIS A 62 11.94 1.12 -1.59
CA HIS A 62 12.26 -0.09 -0.85
C HIS A 62 12.09 0.17 0.64
N GLN A 63 11.07 -0.47 1.21
CA GLN A 63 10.74 -0.32 2.63
C GLN A 63 11.65 -1.18 3.49
N ARG A 64 12.24 -0.56 4.51
CA ARG A 64 13.00 -1.25 5.55
C ARG A 64 12.07 -1.65 6.67
N ASN A 65 12.08 -2.92 7.07
CA ASN A 65 11.32 -3.37 8.24
C ASN A 65 12.10 -3.03 9.53
N LEU A 66 11.76 -1.91 10.16
CA LEU A 66 12.38 -1.40 11.39
C LEU A 66 11.30 -0.91 12.36
N THR A 67 11.71 -0.48 13.56
CA THR A 67 10.80 0.07 14.59
C THR A 67 9.87 1.13 14.01
N ASP A 68 10.41 2.06 13.22
CA ASP A 68 9.67 3.19 12.64
C ASP A 68 9.02 2.85 11.29
N ASN A 69 9.09 1.58 10.85
CA ASN A 69 8.35 1.11 9.68
C ASN A 69 8.18 -0.42 9.72
N LYS A 70 7.17 -0.89 10.44
CA LYS A 70 6.82 -2.33 10.54
C LYS A 70 5.97 -2.79 9.36
N TRP A 71 6.41 -2.46 8.14
CA TRP A 71 5.61 -2.62 6.93
C TRP A 71 5.19 -4.07 6.70
N ALA A 72 6.06 -5.03 7.04
CA ALA A 72 5.79 -6.45 6.82
C ALA A 72 4.66 -6.93 7.74
N GLU A 73 4.71 -6.56 9.01
CA GLU A 73 3.67 -6.86 10.00
C GLU A 73 2.35 -6.18 9.62
N ASN A 74 2.41 -4.90 9.23
CA ASN A 74 1.23 -4.14 8.83
C ASN A 74 0.59 -4.73 7.57
N PHE A 75 1.38 -5.12 6.56
CA PHE A 75 0.90 -5.82 5.36
C PHE A 75 0.23 -7.16 5.70
N VAL A 76 0.86 -7.99 6.55
CA VAL A 76 0.26 -9.26 6.98
C VAL A 76 -1.03 -9.02 7.78
N GLY A 77 -1.08 -7.97 8.61
CA GLY A 77 -2.28 -7.53 9.30
C GLY A 77 -3.41 -7.18 8.33
N PHE A 78 -3.11 -6.40 7.30
CA PHE A 78 -4.04 -6.06 6.21
C PHE A 78 -4.58 -7.31 5.49
N VAL A 79 -3.72 -8.27 5.15
CA VAL A 79 -4.13 -9.53 4.51
C VAL A 79 -5.06 -10.34 5.42
N ARG A 80 -4.75 -10.44 6.72
CA ARG A 80 -5.60 -11.16 7.69
C ARG A 80 -6.98 -10.52 7.82
N GLN A 81 -7.06 -9.19 7.88
CA GLN A 81 -8.33 -8.46 7.92
C GLN A 81 -9.18 -8.76 6.68
N HIS A 82 -8.58 -8.71 5.48
CA HIS A 82 -9.30 -9.02 4.23
C HIS A 82 -9.74 -10.47 4.13
N LYS A 83 -8.97 -11.41 4.69
CA LYS A 83 -9.38 -12.82 4.77
C LYS A 83 -10.58 -13.01 5.69
N MET A 84 -10.62 -12.29 6.81
CA MET A 84 -11.71 -12.35 7.79
C MET A 84 -12.99 -11.67 7.30
N SER A 85 -12.86 -10.59 6.54
CA SER A 85 -14.01 -9.86 5.98
C SER A 85 -14.59 -10.51 4.72
N ARG A 86 -13.90 -11.51 4.16
CA ARG A 86 -14.39 -12.24 3.00
C ARG A 86 -15.52 -13.18 3.45
N PRO A 87 -16.72 -13.13 2.85
CA PRO A 87 -17.76 -14.09 3.14
C PRO A 87 -17.24 -15.51 2.94
N SER A 88 -17.74 -16.47 3.72
CA SER A 88 -17.41 -17.89 3.51
C SER A 88 -17.71 -18.27 2.06
N SER A 89 -16.94 -19.23 1.52
CA SER A 89 -17.12 -19.69 0.13
C SER A 89 -18.54 -20.19 -0.15
N GLU A 90 -19.24 -20.68 0.89
CA GLU A 90 -20.64 -21.10 0.81
C GLU A 90 -21.59 -19.91 0.66
N ALA A 91 -21.43 -18.83 1.44
CA ALA A 91 -22.24 -17.61 1.32
C ALA A 91 -21.99 -16.85 0.00
N SER A 92 -20.79 -16.98 -0.56
CA SER A 92 -20.44 -16.39 -1.85
C SER A 92 -21.06 -17.15 -3.04
N GLN A 93 -21.33 -18.44 -2.88
CA GLN A 93 -21.99 -19.27 -3.91
C GLN A 93 -23.50 -19.03 -3.95
N GLU A 94 -24.17 -18.92 -2.80
CA GLU A 94 -25.60 -18.58 -2.75
C GLU A 94 -25.91 -17.22 -3.38
N ALA A 95 -25.07 -16.21 -3.12
CA ALA A 95 -25.25 -14.85 -3.65
C ALA A 95 -25.02 -14.72 -5.17
N LEU A 96 -24.37 -15.70 -5.82
CA LEU A 96 -24.17 -15.74 -7.28
C LEU A 96 -25.25 -16.57 -8.00
N THR A 97 -26.05 -17.34 -7.26
CA THR A 97 -27.11 -18.20 -7.79
C THR A 97 -28.54 -17.70 -7.54
N ALA A 98 -28.68 -16.58 -6.81
CA ALA A 98 -29.94 -15.87 -6.58
C ALA A 98 -30.03 -14.63 -7.49
#